data_AF-A0A4U7B7J9-F1
#
_entry.id   AF-A0A4U7B7J9-F1
#
_cell.length_a   1.000
_cell.length_b   1.000
_cell.length_c   1.000
_cell.angle_alpha   90.00
_cell.angle_beta   90.00
_cell.angle_gamma   90.00
#
_symmetry.space_group_name_H-M   'P 1'
#
loop_
_entity.id
_entity.type
_entity.pdbx_description
1 polymer ?
#
loop_
_entity_poly.entity_id
_entity_poly.type
_entity_poly.pdbx_seq_one_letter_code
_entity_poly.pdbx_strand_id
1 'polypeptide(L)'
;MHLHVFDAGLDDGALHLLCSPPNSTGQVHSTRAFSNIIPSTSVQSTNKITGLNDKDRASLTCVAHYQDEKAEILASGGAVKVAQESPCSMTVIVGTSEHVLEYPFPVHGSTSKTRIARKQHWVEVTVKQAKDSSQRYRLQPFPLITAGRASIFPWNVTLLNLDVRPKIPAGSKFPALSATLGMGLSNAERIMNQDKSLVSDSRHLLDLKETIGSMFTTCLENIANRSRDGVTCFGLTTDNDIDTIVLIQCVRHELHSSSIVLDGYVAPLDDSRCSVLATTLGTLVQRKKMNAISVNNDEALLWKHLIPALVERCRFDWTHRQDCAYRSLGARIPLSVSHGGIPICSCGVGKGASSPPEFKAFEKFATRVAISPLSAIICDVPMIPDGVNDMRRRQAGATPRSATASARPTAGTSTTVQACNDCGATKADLKSCKRCGLAKYCNHDCQKTAWKTHKKECKAV
;
A
#
# COMPACT_ATOMS: atom_id res chain seq x y z
N MET A 1 22.36 -10.19 -12.27
CA MET A 1 21.05 -10.33 -12.94
C MET A 1 21.12 -9.50 -14.21
N HIS A 2 21.34 -10.13 -15.37
CA HIS A 2 21.32 -9.42 -16.64
C HIS A 2 19.87 -9.19 -17.03
N LEU A 3 19.44 -7.93 -17.10
CA LEU A 3 18.15 -7.57 -17.67
C LEU A 3 18.23 -7.82 -19.17
N HIS A 4 17.66 -8.93 -19.63
CA HIS A 4 17.42 -9.14 -21.06
C HIS A 4 16.17 -8.35 -21.43
N VAL A 5 16.37 -7.14 -21.96
CA VAL A 5 15.31 -6.38 -22.59
C VAL A 5 15.09 -7.02 -23.96
N PHE A 6 13.89 -7.56 -24.17
CA PHE A 6 13.47 -8.01 -25.49
C PHE A 6 13.08 -6.77 -26.30
N ASP A 7 13.69 -6.63 -27.47
CA ASP A 7 13.36 -5.64 -28.48
C ASP A 7 12.76 -6.39 -29.68
N ALA A 8 11.71 -5.83 -30.27
CA ALA A 8 11.06 -6.34 -31.46
C ALA A 8 10.65 -5.15 -32.33
N GLY A 9 11.09 -5.15 -33.58
CA GLY A 9 10.69 -4.16 -34.57
C GLY A 9 9.21 -4.27 -34.92
N LEU A 10 8.60 -3.19 -35.43
CA LEU A 10 7.22 -3.22 -35.93
C LEU A 10 7.05 -4.16 -37.14
N ASP A 11 8.16 -4.50 -37.79
CA ASP A 11 8.31 -5.43 -38.90
C ASP A 11 8.62 -6.87 -38.46
N ASP A 12 8.78 -7.12 -37.15
CA ASP A 12 9.03 -8.46 -36.63
C ASP A 12 7.82 -9.36 -36.83
N GLY A 13 8.01 -10.50 -37.51
CA GLY A 13 6.95 -11.47 -37.77
C GLY A 13 6.38 -12.15 -36.51
N ALA A 14 7.06 -12.04 -35.37
CA ALA A 14 6.57 -12.46 -34.06
C ALA A 14 5.71 -11.39 -33.36
N LEU A 15 5.69 -10.15 -33.86
CA LEU A 15 4.87 -9.06 -33.34
C LEU A 15 3.47 -9.13 -33.96
N HIS A 16 2.47 -9.47 -33.13
CA HIS A 16 1.08 -9.43 -33.53
C HIS A 16 0.39 -8.19 -32.97
N LEU A 17 0.13 -7.19 -33.84
CA LEU A 17 -0.69 -6.03 -33.49
C LEU A 17 -2.18 -6.39 -33.61
N LEU A 18 -2.84 -6.50 -32.47
CA LEU A 18 -4.25 -6.81 -32.42
C LEU A 18 -5.08 -5.52 -32.56
N CYS A 19 -6.14 -5.56 -33.38
CA CYS A 19 -7.10 -4.46 -33.52
C CYS A 19 -7.99 -4.26 -32.27
N SER A 20 -7.97 -5.23 -31.37
CA SER A 20 -8.67 -5.23 -30.08
C SER A 20 -7.77 -5.87 -29.01
N PRO A 21 -7.97 -5.58 -27.71
CA PRO A 21 -7.24 -6.23 -26.63
C PRO A 21 -7.24 -7.77 -26.76
N PRO A 22 -6.16 -8.47 -26.40
CA PRO A 22 -6.12 -9.93 -26.45
C PRO A 22 -7.31 -10.54 -25.71
N ASN A 23 -7.95 -11.56 -26.28
CA ASN A 23 -9.16 -12.18 -25.72
C ASN A 23 -10.35 -11.21 -25.56
N SER A 24 -10.57 -10.24 -26.45
CA SER A 24 -11.80 -9.42 -26.45
C SER A 24 -12.59 -9.62 -27.75
N THR A 25 -13.92 -9.70 -27.63
CA THR A 25 -14.84 -9.89 -28.77
C THR A 25 -15.46 -8.60 -29.29
N GLY A 26 -14.98 -7.41 -28.85
CA GLY A 26 -15.56 -6.13 -29.27
C GLY A 26 -14.62 -4.93 -29.10
N GLN A 27 -14.81 -3.91 -29.94
CA GLN A 27 -14.10 -2.63 -29.89
C GLN A 27 -14.68 -1.72 -28.78
N VAL A 28 -13.82 -1.06 -28.00
CA VAL A 28 -14.26 -0.02 -27.07
C VAL A 28 -14.57 1.24 -27.88
N HIS A 29 -15.84 1.41 -28.27
CA HIS A 29 -16.31 2.62 -28.93
C HIS A 29 -16.43 3.74 -27.90
N SER A 30 -15.53 4.73 -27.98
CA SER A 30 -15.55 5.99 -27.24
C SER A 30 -15.32 5.90 -25.72
N THR A 31 -14.15 6.35 -25.28
CA THR A 31 -13.97 6.84 -23.91
C THR A 31 -14.59 8.23 -23.81
N ARG A 32 -15.71 8.38 -23.10
CA ARG A 32 -16.20 9.71 -22.73
C ARG A 32 -15.10 10.46 -21.99
N ALA A 33 -14.83 11.69 -22.43
CA ALA A 33 -13.91 12.58 -21.73
C ALA A 33 -14.40 12.80 -20.30
N PHE A 34 -13.50 12.60 -19.33
CA PHE A 34 -13.79 12.82 -17.93
C PHE A 34 -13.60 14.30 -17.62
N SER A 35 -14.70 15.03 -17.42
CA SER A 35 -14.68 16.42 -16.96
C SER A 35 -15.03 16.48 -15.48
N ASN A 36 -14.09 16.14 -14.61
CA ASN A 36 -14.19 16.51 -13.20
C ASN A 36 -13.44 17.83 -13.00
N ILE A 37 -14.14 18.94 -13.20
CA ILE A 37 -13.68 20.24 -12.71
C ILE A 37 -13.80 20.18 -11.19
N ILE A 38 -12.66 20.16 -10.50
CA ILE A 38 -12.60 20.29 -9.05
C ILE A 38 -12.92 21.76 -8.75
N PRO A 39 -14.01 22.08 -8.03
CA PRO A 39 -14.17 23.42 -7.48
C PRO A 39 -13.11 23.58 -6.37
N SER A 40 -12.06 24.35 -6.63
CA SER A 40 -11.09 24.72 -5.62
C SER A 40 -11.69 25.77 -4.69
N THR A 41 -12.34 25.34 -3.61
CA THR A 41 -12.60 26.24 -2.47
C THR A 41 -11.38 26.19 -1.56
N SER A 42 -10.31 26.87 -1.94
CA SER A 42 -9.11 26.99 -1.10
C SER A 42 -9.34 28.06 -0.04
N VAL A 43 -9.31 27.67 1.22
CA VAL A 43 -8.83 28.56 2.29
C VAL A 43 -7.33 28.77 2.03
N GLN A 44 -6.83 30.00 2.20
CA GLN A 44 -5.40 30.28 2.06
C GLN A 44 -4.62 29.59 3.19
N SER A 45 -4.02 28.43 2.89
CA SER A 45 -3.01 27.79 3.72
C SER A 45 -1.63 28.04 3.11
N THR A 46 -0.66 28.41 3.95
CA THR A 46 0.74 28.59 3.54
C THR A 46 1.58 27.44 4.10
N ASN A 47 2.15 26.66 3.19
CA ASN A 47 3.08 25.60 3.52
C ASN A 47 4.49 26.17 3.66
N LYS A 48 5.15 25.93 4.81
CA LYS A 48 6.56 26.28 5.01
C LYS A 48 7.33 25.05 5.50
N ILE A 49 8.29 24.59 4.70
CA ILE A 49 9.21 23.54 5.13
C ILE A 49 10.24 24.20 6.06
N THR A 50 10.24 23.83 7.33
CA THR A 50 11.11 24.45 8.35
C THR A 50 12.04 23.40 8.96
N GLY A 51 13.28 23.36 8.47
CA GLY A 51 14.37 22.60 9.07
C GLY A 51 14.67 21.27 8.37
N LEU A 52 15.74 21.26 7.56
CA LEU A 52 16.53 20.08 7.22
C LEU A 52 17.78 20.14 8.11
N ASN A 53 17.90 19.27 9.12
CA ASN A 53 19.16 19.11 9.85
C ASN A 53 19.72 17.71 9.56
N ASP A 54 21.03 17.62 9.29
CA ASP A 54 21.71 16.36 8.94
C ASP A 54 21.64 15.28 10.03
N LYS A 55 21.28 15.66 11.26
CA LYS A 55 21.15 14.75 12.42
C LYS A 55 19.72 14.59 12.93
N ASP A 56 18.80 15.47 12.54
CA ASP A 56 17.39 15.42 12.92
C ASP A 56 16.50 15.78 11.72
N ARG A 57 15.65 14.80 11.40
CA ARG A 57 14.77 14.68 10.22
C ARG A 57 13.99 15.95 9.92
N ALA A 58 13.60 16.11 8.65
CA ALA A 58 12.79 17.22 8.18
C ALA A 58 11.54 17.42 9.06
N SER A 59 11.43 18.60 9.66
CA SER A 59 10.20 19.07 10.29
C SER A 59 9.42 19.88 9.27
N LEU A 60 8.11 19.62 9.20
CA LEU A 60 7.23 20.25 8.23
C LEU A 60 6.20 21.09 9.00
N THR A 61 6.04 22.35 8.60
CA THR A 61 5.14 23.29 9.26
C THR A 61 4.10 23.79 8.26
N CYS A 62 2.83 23.72 8.64
CA CYS A 62 1.74 24.32 7.88
C CYS A 62 1.03 25.33 8.77
N VAL A 63 0.72 26.52 8.22
CA VAL A 63 -0.03 27.57 8.90
C VAL A 63 -1.35 27.78 8.16
N ALA A 64 -2.45 27.63 8.89
CA ALA A 64 -3.78 27.99 8.42
C ALA A 64 -4.21 29.31 9.03
N HIS A 65 -4.57 30.26 8.17
CA HIS A 65 -5.16 31.53 8.55
C HIS A 65 -6.68 31.46 8.45
N TYR A 66 -7.36 31.96 9.47
CA TYR A 66 -8.82 31.94 9.59
C TYR A 66 -9.38 33.37 9.44
N GLN A 67 -10.53 33.47 8.78
CA GLN A 67 -11.29 34.70 8.57
C GLN A 67 -12.74 34.50 9.03
N ASP A 68 -13.48 35.60 9.13
CA ASP A 68 -14.92 35.65 9.46
C ASP A 68 -15.30 34.90 10.75
N GLU A 69 -16.41 34.17 10.75
CA GLU A 69 -16.93 33.38 11.87
C GLU A 69 -15.86 32.47 12.51
N LYS A 70 -14.94 31.92 11.70
CA LYS A 70 -13.86 31.06 12.21
C LYS A 70 -12.81 31.84 12.99
N ALA A 71 -12.52 33.07 12.56
CA ALA A 71 -11.65 33.98 13.28
C ALA A 71 -12.25 34.36 14.64
N GLU A 72 -13.57 34.57 14.70
CA GLU A 72 -14.32 34.87 15.93
C GLU A 72 -14.36 33.69 16.90
N ILE A 73 -14.64 32.47 16.41
CA ILE A 73 -14.59 31.24 17.23
C ILE A 73 -13.18 31.04 17.80
N LEU A 74 -12.14 31.29 17.00
CA LEU A 74 -10.76 31.16 17.46
C LEU A 74 -10.40 32.24 18.49
N ALA A 75 -10.88 33.48 18.31
CA ALA A 75 -10.63 34.59 19.22
C ALA A 75 -11.37 34.44 20.57
N SER A 76 -12.58 33.90 20.56
CA SER A 76 -13.43 33.69 21.75
C SER A 76 -12.99 32.50 22.64
N GLY A 77 -11.87 31.85 22.31
CA GLY A 77 -11.36 30.73 23.10
C GLY A 77 -11.85 29.36 22.64
N GLY A 78 -12.49 29.26 21.47
CA GLY A 78 -12.99 28.00 20.91
C GLY A 78 -11.95 26.87 20.93
N ALA A 79 -12.43 25.66 21.16
CA ALA A 79 -11.60 24.46 21.20
C ALA A 79 -11.01 24.17 19.81
N VAL A 80 -9.72 23.84 19.79
CA VAL A 80 -9.00 23.44 18.58
C VAL A 80 -8.56 21.99 18.76
N LYS A 81 -9.00 21.10 17.87
CA LYS A 81 -8.53 19.71 17.81
C LYS A 81 -7.69 19.51 16.57
N VAL A 82 -6.61 18.75 16.69
CA VAL A 82 -5.73 18.41 15.57
C VAL A 82 -5.59 16.89 15.53
N ALA A 83 -5.83 16.30 14.37
CA ALA A 83 -5.73 14.86 14.18
C ALA A 83 -5.11 14.54 12.81
N GLN A 84 -4.33 13.47 12.73
CA GLN A 84 -3.87 12.94 11.46
C GLN A 84 -4.96 12.04 10.88
N GLU A 85 -5.39 12.31 9.65
CA GLU A 85 -6.41 11.50 8.96
C GLU A 85 -5.84 10.78 7.74
N SER A 86 -4.79 11.31 7.14
CA SER A 86 -4.07 10.66 6.04
C SER A 86 -2.56 10.69 6.28
N PRO A 87 -1.79 9.87 5.55
CA PRO A 87 -0.33 9.88 5.58
C PRO A 87 0.28 11.27 5.44
N CYS A 88 -0.28 12.12 4.58
CA CYS A 88 0.27 13.41 4.19
C CYS A 88 -0.60 14.60 4.64
N SER A 89 -1.53 14.42 5.57
CA SER A 89 -2.39 15.53 6.02
C SER A 89 -2.73 15.49 7.50
N MET A 90 -2.91 16.70 8.06
CA MET A 90 -3.44 16.92 9.42
C MET A 90 -4.74 17.71 9.32
N THR A 91 -5.79 17.27 9.99
CA THR A 91 -7.07 17.99 10.05
C THR A 91 -7.12 18.81 11.34
N VAL A 92 -7.40 20.11 11.19
CA VAL A 92 -7.63 21.06 12.28
C VAL A 92 -9.13 21.33 12.37
N ILE A 93 -9.70 21.09 13.55
CA ILE A 93 -11.12 21.33 13.85
C ILE A 93 -11.22 22.55 14.76
N VAL A 94 -11.91 23.59 14.31
CA VAL A 94 -12.20 24.82 15.06
C VAL A 94 -13.73 24.99 15.12
N GLY A 95 -14.32 24.77 16.29
CA GLY A 95 -15.78 24.71 16.43
C GLY A 95 -16.39 23.57 15.60
N THR A 96 -17.28 23.92 14.66
CA THR A 96 -17.90 22.98 13.69
C THR A 96 -17.17 22.93 12.35
N SER A 97 -16.11 23.72 12.17
CA SER A 97 -15.35 23.80 10.92
C SER A 97 -14.13 22.90 10.96
N GLU A 98 -13.92 22.12 9.90
CA GLU A 98 -12.69 21.35 9.69
C GLU A 98 -11.86 21.98 8.56
N HIS A 99 -10.54 21.90 8.71
CA HIS A 99 -9.60 22.38 7.72
C HIS A 99 -8.43 21.40 7.59
N VAL A 100 -8.12 20.99 6.36
CA VAL A 100 -7.06 20.01 6.07
C VAL A 100 -5.77 20.75 5.74
N LEU A 101 -4.71 20.44 6.48
CA LEU A 101 -3.35 20.89 6.23
C LEU A 101 -2.62 19.81 5.43
N GLU A 102 -2.17 20.15 4.22
CA GLU A 102 -1.48 19.22 3.32
C GLU A 102 0.03 19.34 3.43
N TYR A 103 0.70 18.19 3.47
CA TYR A 103 2.15 18.07 3.55
C TYR A 103 2.69 17.36 2.30
N PRO A 104 3.87 17.74 1.78
CA PRO A 104 4.43 17.16 0.56
C PRO A 104 4.92 15.71 0.74
N PHE A 105 5.08 15.25 1.98
CA PHE A 105 5.57 13.92 2.31
C PHE A 105 4.77 13.32 3.47
N PRO A 106 4.79 11.99 3.65
CA PRO A 106 4.17 11.35 4.80
C PRO A 106 4.73 11.85 6.13
N VAL A 107 3.84 12.11 7.09
CA VAL A 107 4.15 12.71 8.38
C VAL A 107 3.72 11.81 9.54
N HIS A 108 4.32 12.03 10.70
CA HIS A 108 3.97 11.35 11.96
C HIS A 108 3.26 12.33 12.91
N GLY A 109 1.94 12.37 12.81
CA GLY A 109 1.07 13.34 13.47
C GLY A 109 0.86 13.11 14.98
N SER A 110 1.13 11.92 15.51
CA SER A 110 1.01 11.63 16.95
C SER A 110 1.96 12.48 17.82
N THR A 111 3.04 12.98 17.22
CA THR A 111 4.02 13.88 17.87
C THR A 111 3.91 15.32 17.36
N SER A 112 2.77 15.68 16.77
CA SER A 112 2.53 17.02 16.25
C SER A 112 2.61 18.09 17.34
N LYS A 113 3.17 19.23 16.99
CA LYS A 113 3.19 20.44 17.83
C LYS A 113 2.22 21.45 17.23
N THR A 114 1.26 21.90 18.02
CA THR A 114 0.25 22.87 17.61
C THR A 114 0.49 24.20 18.31
N ARG A 115 0.57 25.29 17.55
CA ARG A 115 0.59 26.67 18.07
C ARG A 115 -0.65 27.40 17.59
N ILE A 116 -1.31 28.10 18.50
CA ILE A 116 -2.58 28.81 18.23
C ILE A 116 -2.37 30.28 18.56
N ALA A 117 -2.45 31.15 17.56
CA ALA A 117 -2.41 32.59 17.76
C ALA A 117 -3.81 33.17 17.64
N ARG A 118 -4.55 33.16 18.75
CA ARG A 118 -5.97 33.59 18.78
C ARG A 118 -6.19 35.04 18.34
N LYS A 119 -5.27 35.95 18.69
CA LYS A 119 -5.32 37.38 18.29
C LYS A 119 -4.95 37.63 16.82
N GLN A 120 -4.22 36.70 16.21
CA GLN A 120 -3.75 36.79 14.82
C GLN A 120 -4.49 35.81 13.90
N HIS A 121 -5.50 35.14 14.45
CA HIS A 121 -6.39 34.17 13.80
C HIS A 121 -5.68 33.09 12.98
N TRP A 122 -4.62 32.49 13.51
CA TRP A 122 -3.95 31.37 12.82
C TRP A 122 -3.67 30.17 13.74
N VAL A 123 -3.64 28.99 13.13
CA VAL A 123 -3.19 27.73 13.74
C VAL A 123 -2.02 27.20 12.93
N GLU A 124 -0.92 26.93 13.61
CA GLU A 124 0.29 26.34 13.06
C GLU A 124 0.43 24.90 13.56
N VAL A 125 0.63 23.96 12.65
CA VAL A 125 0.86 22.56 12.97
C VAL A 125 2.21 22.14 12.41
N THR A 126 3.11 21.76 13.31
CA THR A 126 4.44 21.24 12.99
C THR A 126 4.47 19.74 13.23
N VAL A 127 4.91 18.98 12.23
CA VAL A 127 5.00 17.53 12.24
C VAL A 127 6.38 17.06 11.81
N LYS A 128 6.74 15.84 12.22
CA LYS A 128 7.96 15.17 11.75
C LYS A 128 7.64 14.33 10.52
N GLN A 129 8.58 14.23 9.59
CA GLN A 129 8.49 13.25 8.51
C GLN A 129 8.45 11.82 9.07
N ALA A 130 7.56 10.97 8.55
CA ALA A 130 7.39 9.59 8.99
C ALA A 130 8.61 8.73 8.63
N LYS A 131 9.01 7.83 9.55
CA LYS A 131 10.32 7.17 9.54
C LYS A 131 10.40 5.84 8.80
N ASP A 132 9.35 5.02 8.90
CA ASP A 132 9.29 3.63 8.43
C ASP A 132 7.91 3.37 7.78
N SER A 133 7.72 2.23 7.11
CA SER A 133 6.42 1.87 6.52
C SER A 133 5.28 1.88 7.56
N SER A 134 5.57 1.44 8.79
CA SER A 134 4.58 1.39 9.88
C SER A 134 4.18 2.76 10.43
N GLN A 135 4.98 3.82 10.27
CA GLN A 135 4.59 5.19 10.58
C GLN A 135 4.03 5.95 9.38
N ARG A 136 4.47 5.58 8.17
CA ARG A 136 4.07 6.28 6.94
C ARG A 136 2.61 5.98 6.55
N TYR A 137 2.15 4.73 6.69
CA TYR A 137 0.86 4.33 6.11
C TYR A 137 0.00 3.37 6.95
N ARG A 138 0.38 3.07 8.21
CA ARG A 138 -0.41 2.20 9.13
C ARG A 138 -1.81 2.75 9.45
N LEU A 139 -2.04 4.05 9.26
CA LEU A 139 -3.34 4.68 9.55
C LEU A 139 -4.38 4.45 8.43
N GLN A 140 -3.96 4.45 7.16
CA GLN A 140 -4.87 4.35 6.00
C GLN A 140 -4.10 4.00 4.71
N PRO A 141 -3.85 2.72 4.41
CA PRO A 141 -3.06 2.30 3.25
C PRO A 141 -3.78 2.53 1.91
N PHE A 142 -5.09 2.72 1.93
CA PHE A 142 -5.93 3.00 0.76
C PHE A 142 -6.73 4.29 0.98
N PRO A 143 -6.08 5.47 0.99
CA PRO A 143 -6.73 6.70 1.37
C PRO A 143 -7.72 7.16 0.30
N LEU A 144 -8.84 7.69 0.77
CA LEU A 144 -9.85 8.37 -0.04
C LEU A 144 -9.74 9.87 0.20
N ILE A 145 -9.51 10.63 -0.87
CA ILE A 145 -9.42 12.09 -0.82
C ILE A 145 -10.82 12.67 -0.91
N THR A 146 -11.10 13.64 -0.04
CA THR A 146 -12.36 14.37 -0.01
C THR A 146 -12.12 15.82 -0.46
N ALA A 147 -12.45 16.15 -1.71
CA ALA A 147 -12.43 17.53 -2.18
C ALA A 147 -13.71 18.24 -1.71
N GLY A 148 -13.61 19.04 -0.64
CA GLY A 148 -14.74 19.77 -0.05
C GLY A 148 -15.88 18.87 0.45
N ARG A 149 -15.60 17.59 0.76
CA ARG A 149 -16.57 16.52 1.09
C ARG A 149 -17.65 16.22 0.04
N ALA A 150 -17.76 17.02 -1.02
CA ALA A 150 -18.69 16.79 -2.12
C ALA A 150 -18.20 15.66 -3.02
N SER A 151 -16.90 15.62 -3.29
CA SER A 151 -16.27 14.65 -4.19
C SER A 151 -15.28 13.77 -3.44
N ILE A 152 -15.41 12.45 -3.61
CA ILE A 152 -14.63 11.44 -2.90
C ILE A 152 -13.95 10.57 -3.94
N PHE A 153 -12.62 10.46 -3.89
CA PHE A 153 -11.86 9.70 -4.86
C PHE A 153 -10.76 8.87 -4.21
N PRO A 154 -10.51 7.64 -4.68
CA PRO A 154 -9.34 6.90 -4.25
C PRO A 154 -8.05 7.58 -4.71
N TRP A 155 -7.05 7.62 -3.83
CA TRP A 155 -5.74 8.20 -4.15
C TRP A 155 -4.84 7.24 -4.92
N ASN A 156 -4.81 5.98 -4.49
CA ASN A 156 -3.82 5.00 -4.93
C ASN A 156 -4.40 3.83 -5.74
N VAL A 157 -5.69 3.90 -6.10
CA VAL A 157 -6.31 2.99 -7.07
C VAL A 157 -7.02 3.79 -8.16
N THR A 158 -6.74 3.46 -9.41
CA THR A 158 -7.20 4.23 -10.58
C THR A 158 -8.70 4.07 -10.81
N LEU A 159 -9.42 5.19 -10.96
CA LEU A 159 -10.85 5.19 -11.32
C LEU A 159 -11.11 4.37 -12.60
N LEU A 160 -12.12 3.51 -12.55
CA LEU A 160 -12.41 2.56 -13.62
C LEU A 160 -13.92 2.45 -13.90
N ASN A 161 -14.33 2.89 -15.09
CA ASN A 161 -15.70 2.66 -15.55
C ASN A 161 -15.85 1.23 -16.08
N LEU A 162 -16.40 0.35 -15.25
CA LEU A 162 -16.56 -1.07 -15.55
C LEU A 162 -17.51 -1.34 -16.72
N ASP A 163 -18.49 -0.47 -16.98
CA ASP A 163 -19.50 -0.72 -18.03
C ASP A 163 -18.92 -0.64 -19.44
N VAL A 164 -17.87 0.16 -19.61
CA VAL A 164 -17.13 0.30 -20.87
C VAL A 164 -15.87 -0.57 -20.92
N ARG A 165 -15.62 -1.42 -19.91
CA ARG A 165 -14.48 -2.36 -19.94
C ARG A 165 -14.90 -3.68 -20.61
N PRO A 166 -14.13 -4.20 -21.59
CA PRO A 166 -14.49 -5.44 -22.25
C PRO A 166 -14.37 -6.62 -21.27
N LYS A 167 -15.38 -7.49 -21.28
CA LYS A 167 -15.41 -8.73 -20.47
C LYS A 167 -14.46 -9.76 -21.09
N ILE A 168 -13.83 -10.54 -20.22
CA ILE A 168 -13.03 -11.70 -20.62
C ILE A 168 -13.99 -12.83 -21.03
N PRO A 169 -13.87 -13.39 -22.26
CA PRO A 169 -14.71 -14.46 -22.76
C PRO A 169 -14.55 -15.77 -21.99
N ALA A 170 -15.62 -16.57 -22.00
CA ALA A 170 -15.58 -17.95 -21.50
C ALA A 170 -14.56 -18.78 -22.28
N GLY A 171 -13.83 -19.65 -21.59
CA GLY A 171 -12.77 -20.50 -22.15
C GLY A 171 -11.43 -19.79 -22.36
N SER A 172 -11.30 -18.49 -22.07
CA SER A 172 -10.00 -17.81 -22.07
C SER A 172 -9.05 -18.40 -21.03
N LYS A 173 -7.77 -18.55 -21.41
CA LYS A 173 -6.70 -19.10 -20.55
C LYS A 173 -5.72 -18.00 -20.13
N PHE A 174 -5.21 -18.10 -18.91
CA PHE A 174 -4.30 -17.12 -18.30
C PHE A 174 -3.03 -17.79 -17.74
N PRO A 175 -2.17 -18.38 -18.59
CA PRO A 175 -1.00 -19.12 -18.13
C PRO A 175 0.01 -18.25 -17.36
N ALA A 176 0.04 -16.94 -17.62
CA ALA A 176 0.94 -16.00 -16.97
C ALA A 176 0.38 -15.37 -15.69
N LEU A 177 -0.80 -15.78 -15.19
CA LEU A 177 -1.44 -15.13 -14.04
C LEU A 177 -0.51 -15.04 -12.83
N SER A 178 0.10 -16.15 -12.43
CA SER A 178 1.02 -16.19 -11.28
C SER A 178 2.22 -15.26 -11.48
N ALA A 179 2.78 -15.20 -12.70
CA ALA A 179 3.86 -14.28 -13.02
C ALA A 179 3.40 -12.81 -12.93
N THR A 180 2.22 -12.48 -13.45
CA THR A 180 1.62 -11.15 -13.37
C THR A 180 1.39 -10.72 -11.91
N LEU A 181 0.84 -11.59 -11.07
CA LEU A 181 0.65 -11.32 -9.65
C LEU A 181 2.01 -11.13 -8.94
N GLY A 182 3.00 -11.97 -9.24
CA GLY A 182 4.36 -11.88 -8.69
C GLY A 182 5.12 -10.60 -9.10
N MET A 183 4.82 -10.03 -10.27
CA MET A 183 5.37 -8.73 -10.69
C MET A 183 4.84 -7.58 -9.82
N GLY A 184 3.66 -7.71 -9.22
CA GLY A 184 3.08 -6.74 -8.28
C GLY A 184 3.70 -6.75 -6.88
N LEU A 185 4.61 -7.68 -6.58
CA LEU A 185 5.29 -7.75 -5.29
C LEU A 185 6.50 -6.80 -5.24
N SER A 186 6.61 -6.05 -4.15
CA SER A 186 7.81 -5.31 -3.77
C SER A 186 8.97 -6.26 -3.43
N ASN A 187 10.19 -5.72 -3.33
CA ASN A 187 11.35 -6.54 -2.96
C ASN A 187 11.20 -7.19 -1.58
N ALA A 188 10.63 -6.47 -0.60
CA ALA A 188 10.38 -7.01 0.73
C ALA A 188 9.35 -8.16 0.68
N GLU A 189 8.25 -7.97 -0.04
CA GLU A 189 7.21 -9.00 -0.24
C GLU A 189 7.76 -10.22 -0.97
N ARG A 190 8.62 -10.05 -1.99
CA ARG A 190 9.27 -11.18 -2.68
C ARG A 190 10.12 -12.03 -1.75
N ILE A 191 10.88 -11.38 -0.86
CA ILE A 191 11.70 -12.08 0.13
C ILE A 191 10.81 -12.84 1.13
N MET A 192 9.76 -12.20 1.64
CA MET A 192 8.79 -12.85 2.54
C MET A 192 8.04 -14.01 1.87
N ASN A 193 7.73 -13.89 0.58
CA ASN A 193 7.08 -14.95 -0.19
C ASN A 193 8.00 -16.16 -0.38
N GLN A 194 9.32 -15.94 -0.51
CA GLN A 194 10.31 -17.02 -0.59
C GLN A 194 10.60 -17.67 0.76
N ASP A 195 10.55 -16.91 1.85
CA ASP A 195 10.82 -17.39 3.20
C ASP A 195 9.67 -17.02 4.15
N LYS A 196 8.72 -17.96 4.29
CA LYS A 196 7.53 -17.79 5.12
C LYS A 196 7.84 -17.70 6.63
N SER A 197 9.07 -17.97 7.05
CA SER A 197 9.49 -17.82 8.46
C SER A 197 9.77 -16.37 8.86
N LEU A 198 9.92 -15.47 7.88
CA LEU A 198 10.13 -14.05 8.10
C LEU A 198 8.81 -13.37 8.49
N VAL A 199 8.59 -13.24 9.79
CA VAL A 199 7.50 -12.43 10.35
C VAL A 199 7.88 -10.95 10.27
N SER A 200 7.07 -10.15 9.58
CA SER A 200 7.20 -8.70 9.47
C SER A 200 5.85 -8.05 9.66
N ASP A 201 5.82 -6.88 10.29
CA ASP A 201 4.62 -6.01 10.37
C ASP A 201 4.02 -5.67 8.98
N SER A 202 4.77 -5.87 7.90
CA SER A 202 4.33 -5.64 6.51
C SER A 202 3.82 -6.91 5.81
N ARG A 203 3.81 -8.07 6.49
CA ARG A 203 3.34 -9.33 5.90
C ARG A 203 1.86 -9.30 5.55
N HIS A 204 1.05 -8.56 6.31
CA HIS A 204 -0.40 -8.46 6.10
C HIS A 204 -0.77 -7.91 4.71
N LEU A 205 0.07 -7.06 4.10
CA LEU A 205 -0.14 -6.58 2.72
C LEU A 205 0.17 -7.65 1.68
N LEU A 206 1.16 -8.51 1.94
CA LEU A 206 1.39 -9.71 1.13
C LEU A 206 0.21 -10.67 1.26
N ASP A 207 -0.29 -10.91 2.48
CA ASP A 207 -1.46 -11.77 2.72
C ASP A 207 -2.69 -11.25 1.96
N LEU A 208 -2.95 -9.93 2.02
CA LEU A 208 -4.01 -9.29 1.24
C LEU A 208 -3.85 -9.53 -0.27
N LYS A 209 -2.63 -9.41 -0.80
CA LYS A 209 -2.33 -9.68 -2.21
C LYS A 209 -2.51 -11.17 -2.57
N GLU A 210 -2.14 -12.08 -1.67
CA GLU A 210 -2.35 -13.51 -1.83
C GLU A 210 -3.86 -13.83 -1.87
N THR A 211 -4.67 -13.23 -1.00
CA THR A 211 -6.13 -13.37 -0.99
C THR A 211 -6.76 -12.84 -2.28
N ILE A 212 -6.38 -11.65 -2.74
CA ILE A 212 -6.83 -11.12 -4.04
C ILE A 212 -6.38 -12.06 -5.18
N GLY A 213 -5.14 -12.54 -5.15
CA GLY A 213 -4.61 -13.48 -6.13
C GLY A 213 -5.40 -14.80 -6.18
N SER A 214 -5.80 -15.31 -5.02
CA SER A 214 -6.67 -16.49 -4.90
C SER A 214 -8.03 -16.25 -5.55
N MET A 215 -8.66 -15.09 -5.31
CA MET A 215 -9.92 -14.71 -5.97
C MET A 215 -9.79 -14.69 -7.50
N PHE A 216 -8.70 -14.10 -8.02
CA PHE A 216 -8.42 -14.10 -9.46
C PHE A 216 -8.24 -15.52 -10.00
N THR A 217 -7.49 -16.35 -9.30
CA THR A 217 -7.22 -17.74 -9.69
C THR A 217 -8.53 -18.51 -9.81
N THR A 218 -9.37 -18.49 -8.76
CA THR A 218 -10.68 -19.15 -8.77
C THR A 218 -11.60 -18.63 -9.89
N CYS A 219 -11.67 -17.31 -10.07
CA CYS A 219 -12.54 -16.73 -11.11
C CYS A 219 -12.08 -17.12 -12.52
N LEU A 220 -10.78 -17.08 -12.78
CA LEU A 220 -10.20 -17.39 -14.09
C LEU A 220 -10.22 -18.90 -14.38
N GLU A 221 -10.07 -19.75 -13.38
CA GLU A 221 -10.28 -21.20 -13.53
C GLU A 221 -11.73 -21.52 -13.89
N ASN A 222 -12.70 -20.84 -13.27
CA ASN A 222 -14.11 -20.99 -13.63
C ASN A 222 -14.38 -20.57 -15.09
N ILE A 223 -13.77 -19.45 -15.53
CA ILE A 223 -13.84 -18.99 -16.92
C ILE A 223 -13.20 -20.00 -17.87
N ALA A 224 -11.99 -20.49 -17.57
CA ALA A 224 -11.26 -21.42 -18.42
C ALA A 224 -11.99 -22.76 -18.58
N ASN A 225 -12.57 -23.27 -17.49
CA ASN A 225 -13.28 -24.55 -17.46
C ASN A 225 -14.71 -24.47 -18.00
N ARG A 226 -15.19 -23.29 -18.41
CA ARG A 226 -16.60 -23.02 -18.74
C ARG A 226 -17.53 -23.51 -17.61
N SER A 227 -17.02 -23.55 -16.38
CA SER A 227 -17.63 -24.34 -15.31
C SER A 227 -18.84 -23.64 -14.70
N ARG A 228 -19.00 -22.33 -14.91
CA ARG A 228 -20.15 -21.55 -14.47
C ARG A 228 -20.38 -20.32 -15.35
N ASP A 229 -21.51 -20.30 -16.07
CA ASP A 229 -22.22 -19.05 -16.38
C ASP A 229 -22.87 -18.56 -15.07
N GLY A 230 -22.09 -18.00 -14.15
CA GLY A 230 -22.62 -17.64 -12.84
C GLY A 230 -21.66 -16.84 -11.95
N VAL A 231 -22.24 -16.24 -10.91
CA VAL A 231 -21.53 -15.44 -9.91
C VAL A 231 -20.63 -16.33 -9.05
N THR A 232 -19.37 -15.95 -8.90
CA THR A 232 -18.44 -16.58 -7.95
C THR A 232 -18.54 -15.87 -6.61
N CYS A 233 -18.96 -16.60 -5.58
CA CYS A 233 -19.12 -16.08 -4.23
C CYS A 233 -17.90 -16.40 -3.36
N PHE A 234 -17.39 -15.39 -2.68
CA PHE A 234 -16.34 -15.48 -1.67
C PHE A 234 -16.86 -14.97 -0.33
N GLY A 235 -16.47 -15.63 0.76
CA GLY A 235 -16.67 -15.12 2.12
C GLY A 235 -15.32 -14.83 2.75
N LEU A 236 -15.08 -13.59 3.13
CA LEU A 236 -13.90 -13.23 3.94
C LEU A 236 -14.20 -13.61 5.39
N THR A 237 -13.44 -14.58 5.91
CA THR A 237 -13.66 -15.15 7.23
C THR A 237 -12.51 -14.87 8.18
N THR A 238 -12.82 -14.45 9.39
CA THR A 238 -11.87 -14.28 10.49
C THR A 238 -12.37 -15.11 11.67
N ASP A 239 -11.51 -15.98 12.23
CA ASP A 239 -11.88 -16.92 13.30
C ASP A 239 -13.14 -17.77 13.01
N ASN A 240 -13.31 -18.17 11.73
CA ASN A 240 -14.47 -18.87 11.17
C ASN A 240 -15.78 -18.08 11.12
N ASP A 241 -15.76 -16.79 11.46
CA ASP A 241 -16.90 -15.90 11.29
C ASP A 241 -16.79 -15.11 9.99
N ILE A 242 -17.90 -14.98 9.27
CA ILE A 242 -17.93 -14.33 7.95
C ILE A 242 -18.19 -12.84 8.16
N ASP A 243 -17.22 -12.01 7.82
CA ASP A 243 -17.35 -10.56 7.96
C ASP A 243 -17.91 -9.90 6.69
N THR A 244 -17.48 -10.36 5.52
CA THR A 244 -17.83 -9.72 4.24
C THR A 244 -18.03 -10.76 3.15
N ILE A 245 -19.13 -10.65 2.40
CA ILE A 245 -19.38 -11.43 1.19
C ILE A 245 -18.93 -10.64 -0.04
N VAL A 246 -18.22 -11.31 -0.95
CA VAL A 246 -17.81 -10.75 -2.24
C VAL A 246 -18.35 -11.60 -3.39
N LEU A 247 -19.13 -10.99 -4.26
CA LEU A 247 -19.84 -11.63 -5.37
C LEU A 247 -19.24 -11.15 -6.70
N ILE A 248 -18.43 -11.99 -7.34
CA ILE A 248 -17.79 -11.65 -8.61
C ILE A 248 -18.64 -12.14 -9.77
N GLN A 249 -19.06 -11.20 -10.63
CA GLN A 249 -19.89 -11.51 -11.79
C GLN A 249 -19.07 -11.87 -13.02
N CYS A 250 -17.98 -11.15 -13.26
CA CYS A 250 -17.10 -11.41 -14.39
C CYS A 250 -15.70 -10.81 -14.17
N VAL A 251 -14.77 -11.20 -15.02
CA VAL A 251 -13.46 -10.57 -15.13
C VAL A 251 -13.45 -9.70 -16.39
N ARG A 252 -12.89 -8.51 -16.30
CA ARG A 252 -12.78 -7.54 -17.40
C ARG A 252 -11.34 -7.12 -17.61
N HIS A 253 -11.04 -6.54 -18.78
CA HIS A 253 -9.76 -5.91 -19.01
C HIS A 253 -9.68 -4.51 -18.40
N GLU A 254 -8.56 -4.22 -17.75
CA GLU A 254 -8.17 -2.90 -17.29
C GLU A 254 -7.15 -2.31 -18.26
N LEU A 255 -7.65 -1.76 -19.38
CA LEU A 255 -6.83 -1.41 -20.54
C LEU A 255 -5.72 -0.39 -20.27
N HIS A 256 -5.93 0.54 -19.34
CA HIS A 256 -4.95 1.60 -19.07
C HIS A 256 -3.69 1.09 -18.33
N SER A 257 -3.81 -0.03 -17.60
CA SER A 257 -2.73 -0.62 -16.82
C SER A 257 -2.26 -1.96 -17.41
N SER A 258 -2.78 -2.31 -18.59
CA SER A 258 -2.57 -3.63 -19.21
C SER A 258 -2.82 -4.79 -18.24
N SER A 259 -3.87 -4.65 -17.42
CA SER A 259 -4.21 -5.59 -16.36
C SER A 259 -5.63 -6.13 -16.52
N ILE A 260 -6.09 -6.86 -15.51
CA ILE A 260 -7.45 -7.40 -15.39
C ILE A 260 -8.09 -6.93 -14.08
N VAL A 261 -9.42 -6.91 -14.06
CA VAL A 261 -10.22 -6.47 -12.92
C VAL A 261 -11.39 -7.43 -12.71
N LEU A 262 -11.71 -7.73 -11.45
CA LEU A 262 -12.94 -8.40 -11.07
C LEU A 262 -14.06 -7.35 -10.97
N ASP A 263 -15.12 -7.53 -11.77
CA ASP A 263 -16.36 -6.76 -11.68
C ASP A 263 -17.36 -7.55 -10.84
N GLY A 264 -17.76 -6.98 -9.71
CA GLY A 264 -18.59 -7.67 -8.74
C GLY A 264 -19.23 -6.74 -7.73
N TYR A 265 -19.65 -7.32 -6.62
CA TYR A 265 -20.30 -6.64 -5.51
C TYR A 265 -19.71 -7.09 -4.19
N VAL A 266 -19.66 -6.16 -3.23
CA VAL A 266 -19.37 -6.45 -1.82
C VAL A 266 -20.63 -6.27 -0.98
N ALA A 267 -20.84 -7.17 -0.04
CA ALA A 267 -21.86 -7.06 1.00
C ALA A 267 -21.20 -7.29 2.36
N PRO A 268 -20.73 -6.22 3.03
CA PRO A 268 -20.29 -6.31 4.42
C PRO A 268 -21.45 -6.76 5.31
N LEU A 269 -21.17 -7.60 6.30
CA LEU A 269 -22.15 -8.15 7.21
C LEU A 269 -22.07 -7.45 8.57
N ASP A 270 -23.23 -7.27 9.18
CA ASP A 270 -23.44 -6.90 10.58
C ASP A 270 -24.52 -7.84 11.15
N ASP A 271 -24.76 -7.81 12.46
CA ASP A 271 -25.72 -8.71 13.11
C ASP A 271 -27.12 -8.65 12.50
N SER A 272 -27.55 -7.45 12.07
CA SER A 272 -28.84 -7.22 11.44
C SER A 272 -28.92 -7.88 10.06
N ARG A 273 -27.89 -7.70 9.23
CA ARG A 273 -27.78 -8.31 7.90
C ARG A 273 -27.65 -9.83 8.01
N CYS A 274 -26.86 -10.34 8.95
CA CYS A 274 -26.72 -11.77 9.21
C CYS A 274 -28.08 -12.39 9.57
N SER A 275 -28.87 -11.73 10.40
CA SER A 275 -30.23 -12.19 10.76
C SER A 275 -31.14 -12.28 9.54
N VAL A 276 -31.10 -11.29 8.64
CA VAL A 276 -31.89 -11.29 7.40
C VAL A 276 -31.39 -12.34 6.40
N LEU A 277 -30.08 -12.58 6.34
CA LEU A 277 -29.43 -13.45 5.37
C LEU A 277 -29.20 -14.88 5.87
N ALA A 278 -29.60 -15.21 7.10
CA ALA A 278 -29.26 -16.48 7.76
C ALA A 278 -29.56 -17.72 6.90
N THR A 279 -30.76 -17.80 6.32
CA THR A 279 -31.15 -18.91 5.44
C THR A 279 -30.31 -18.97 4.16
N THR A 280 -30.01 -17.82 3.56
CA THR A 280 -29.20 -17.73 2.34
C THR A 280 -27.76 -18.15 2.61
N LEU A 281 -27.14 -17.63 3.69
CA LEU A 281 -25.79 -17.98 4.11
C LEU A 281 -25.67 -19.47 4.44
N GLY A 282 -26.61 -20.01 5.23
CA GLY A 282 -26.65 -21.44 5.55
C GLY A 282 -26.75 -22.32 4.30
N THR A 283 -27.58 -21.92 3.33
CA THR A 283 -27.73 -22.63 2.05
C THR A 283 -26.43 -22.61 1.23
N LEU A 284 -25.74 -21.47 1.17
CA LEU A 284 -24.48 -21.33 0.43
C LEU A 284 -23.37 -22.20 1.01
N VAL A 285 -23.26 -22.23 2.35
CA VAL A 285 -22.30 -23.07 3.08
C VAL A 285 -22.62 -24.55 2.86
N GLN A 286 -23.86 -24.97 3.10
CA GLN A 286 -24.29 -26.37 2.96
C GLN A 286 -24.06 -26.91 1.54
N ARG A 287 -24.33 -26.08 0.53
CA ARG A 287 -24.17 -26.45 -0.90
C ARG A 287 -22.75 -26.27 -1.43
N LYS A 288 -21.78 -25.85 -0.60
CA LYS A 288 -20.40 -25.54 -1.01
C LYS A 288 -20.37 -24.56 -2.21
N LYS A 289 -21.26 -23.56 -2.18
CA LYS A 289 -21.42 -22.54 -3.22
C LYS A 289 -20.67 -21.24 -2.91
N MET A 290 -20.08 -21.14 -1.72
CA MET A 290 -19.25 -20.03 -1.26
C MET A 290 -17.82 -20.52 -1.05
N ASN A 291 -16.85 -19.80 -1.62
CA ASN A 291 -15.44 -20.00 -1.36
C ASN A 291 -15.06 -19.20 -0.11
N ALA A 292 -14.92 -19.86 1.04
CA ALA A 292 -14.45 -19.21 2.25
C ALA A 292 -12.94 -18.95 2.13
N ILE A 293 -12.52 -17.70 2.34
CA ILE A 293 -11.11 -17.31 2.41
C ILE A 293 -10.82 -16.87 3.84
N SER A 294 -9.96 -17.64 4.52
CA SER A 294 -9.51 -17.31 5.87
C SER A 294 -8.50 -16.17 5.82
N VAL A 295 -8.80 -15.08 6.51
CA VAL A 295 -7.96 -13.89 6.62
C VAL A 295 -7.65 -13.64 8.09
N ASN A 296 -6.40 -13.28 8.39
CA ASN A 296 -6.01 -12.93 9.75
C ASN A 296 -6.55 -11.54 10.15
N ASN A 297 -6.51 -11.21 11.45
CA ASN A 297 -7.08 -9.96 11.97
C ASN A 297 -6.51 -8.70 11.29
N ASP A 298 -5.19 -8.65 11.06
CA ASP A 298 -4.55 -7.50 10.43
C ASP A 298 -4.89 -7.41 8.93
N GLU A 299 -5.00 -8.53 8.23
CA GLU A 299 -5.49 -8.59 6.85
C GLU A 299 -6.96 -8.16 6.76
N ALA A 300 -7.81 -8.57 7.70
CA ALA A 300 -9.21 -8.16 7.79
C ALA A 300 -9.33 -6.63 7.94
N LEU A 301 -8.49 -6.01 8.77
CA LEU A 301 -8.39 -4.55 8.88
C LEU A 301 -8.01 -3.91 7.54
N LEU A 302 -7.06 -4.49 6.81
CA LEU A 302 -6.68 -3.99 5.49
C LEU A 302 -7.84 -4.09 4.49
N TRP A 303 -8.62 -5.18 4.51
CA TRP A 303 -9.85 -5.29 3.71
C TRP A 303 -10.85 -4.19 4.03
N LYS A 304 -11.06 -3.87 5.32
CA LYS A 304 -11.93 -2.75 5.73
C LYS A 304 -11.47 -1.41 5.16
N HIS A 305 -10.16 -1.17 5.05
CA HIS A 305 -9.62 0.03 4.40
C HIS A 305 -9.70 -0.03 2.87
N LEU A 306 -9.49 -1.19 2.27
CA LEU A 306 -9.47 -1.37 0.83
C LEU A 306 -10.86 -1.26 0.19
N ILE A 307 -11.87 -1.88 0.81
CA ILE A 307 -13.24 -1.96 0.25
C ILE A 307 -13.81 -0.58 -0.12
N PRO A 308 -13.75 0.47 0.74
CA PRO A 308 -14.16 1.82 0.34
C PRO A 308 -13.46 2.32 -0.92
N ALA A 309 -12.15 2.15 -1.02
CA ALA A 309 -11.39 2.61 -2.18
C ALA A 309 -11.82 1.87 -3.45
N LEU A 310 -12.07 0.56 -3.38
CA LEU A 310 -12.52 -0.24 -4.52
C LEU A 310 -13.98 0.04 -4.94
N VAL A 311 -14.83 0.47 -4.01
CA VAL A 311 -16.20 0.91 -4.30
C VAL A 311 -16.18 2.28 -4.98
N GLU A 312 -15.46 3.25 -4.41
CA GLU A 312 -15.35 4.58 -5.02
C GLU A 312 -14.63 4.53 -6.37
N ARG A 313 -13.71 3.57 -6.54
CA ARG A 313 -13.01 3.29 -7.80
C ARG A 313 -13.95 3.09 -8.99
N CYS A 314 -15.09 2.44 -8.80
CA CYS A 314 -16.05 2.13 -9.86
C CYS A 314 -17.37 2.90 -9.75
N ARG A 315 -17.43 3.96 -8.95
CA ARG A 315 -18.61 4.82 -8.80
C ARG A 315 -18.76 5.78 -9.99
N PHE A 316 -19.46 5.35 -11.03
CA PHE A 316 -19.69 6.15 -12.26
C PHE A 316 -21.17 6.44 -12.52
N ASP A 317 -22.06 5.49 -12.26
CA ASP A 317 -23.51 5.56 -12.53
C ASP A 317 -24.35 5.87 -11.28
N TRP A 318 -23.72 6.09 -10.13
CA TRP A 318 -24.40 6.56 -8.92
C TRP A 318 -23.55 7.58 -8.15
N THR A 319 -24.20 8.46 -7.39
CA THR A 319 -23.54 9.53 -6.65
C THR A 319 -23.74 9.36 -5.14
N HIS A 320 -22.91 10.06 -4.35
CA HIS A 320 -23.18 10.23 -2.93
C HIS A 320 -24.41 11.09 -2.73
N ARG A 321 -25.32 10.64 -1.86
CA ARG A 321 -26.51 11.40 -1.45
C ARG A 321 -26.12 12.54 -0.51
N GLN A 322 -27.05 13.48 -0.28
CA GLN A 322 -26.84 14.58 0.66
C GLN A 322 -26.63 14.08 2.09
N ASP A 323 -27.35 13.03 2.49
CA ASP A 323 -27.27 12.36 3.80
C ASP A 323 -26.16 11.30 3.88
N CYS A 324 -25.19 11.32 2.96
CA CYS A 324 -24.14 10.31 2.94
C CYS A 324 -23.32 10.35 4.25
N ALA A 325 -23.14 9.19 4.88
CA ALA A 325 -22.33 9.05 6.09
C ALA A 325 -20.90 9.58 5.94
N TYR A 326 -20.30 9.50 4.74
CA TYR A 326 -18.98 10.08 4.47
C TYR A 326 -18.95 11.61 4.50
N ARG A 327 -20.11 12.27 4.37
CA ARG A 327 -20.23 13.74 4.38
C ARG A 327 -20.49 14.32 5.76
N SER A 328 -20.78 13.47 6.74
CA SER A 328 -21.03 13.90 8.12
C SER A 328 -19.79 14.56 8.73
N LEU A 329 -20.00 15.55 9.61
CA LEU A 329 -18.89 16.20 10.33
C LEU A 329 -18.15 15.16 11.18
N GLY A 330 -16.82 15.15 11.13
CA GLY A 330 -16.00 14.15 11.82
C GLY A 330 -16.04 12.74 11.23
N ALA A 331 -16.69 12.53 10.08
CA ALA A 331 -16.74 11.22 9.44
C ALA A 331 -15.32 10.69 9.15
N ARG A 332 -15.16 9.38 9.31
CA ARG A 332 -13.95 8.65 8.92
C ARG A 332 -14.31 7.73 7.77
N ILE A 333 -13.34 7.48 6.89
CA ILE A 333 -13.47 6.44 5.86
C ILE A 333 -12.31 5.47 6.05
N PRO A 334 -12.54 4.17 6.28
CA PRO A 334 -13.86 3.50 6.40
C PRO A 334 -14.71 4.01 7.58
N LEU A 335 -16.03 3.82 7.49
CA LEU A 335 -16.98 4.16 8.57
C LEU A 335 -16.75 3.30 9.82
N SER A 336 -16.30 2.07 9.64
CA SER A 336 -15.92 1.16 10.70
C SER A 336 -14.84 0.19 10.20
N VAL A 337 -13.89 -0.13 11.08
CA VAL A 337 -12.90 -1.19 10.89
C VAL A 337 -13.14 -2.38 11.82
N SER A 338 -14.13 -2.29 12.70
CA SER A 338 -14.47 -3.39 13.61
C SER A 338 -15.00 -4.58 12.82
N HIS A 339 -14.74 -5.79 13.33
CA HIS A 339 -15.39 -7.01 12.86
C HIS A 339 -16.92 -6.87 12.97
N GLY A 340 -17.66 -7.27 11.93
CA GLY A 340 -19.11 -7.04 11.82
C GLY A 340 -19.51 -5.57 11.61
N GLY A 341 -18.54 -4.66 11.47
CA GLY A 341 -18.78 -3.25 11.16
C GLY A 341 -18.86 -3.00 9.65
N ILE A 342 -19.75 -2.11 9.22
CA ILE A 342 -19.86 -1.74 7.79
C ILE A 342 -18.83 -0.64 7.47
N PRO A 343 -17.83 -0.90 6.59
CA PRO A 343 -16.80 0.10 6.28
C PRO A 343 -17.24 1.18 5.28
N ILE A 344 -18.35 0.97 4.57
CA ILE A 344 -18.79 1.79 3.44
C ILE A 344 -20.12 2.50 3.65
N CYS A 345 -20.30 3.65 2.98
CA CYS A 345 -21.60 4.33 2.96
C CYS A 345 -22.67 3.52 2.20
N SER A 346 -23.94 3.78 2.51
CA SER A 346 -25.09 3.12 1.86
C SER A 346 -25.47 3.74 0.50
N CYS A 347 -24.68 4.66 -0.06
CA CYS A 347 -25.01 5.34 -1.31
C CYS A 347 -25.01 4.43 -2.54
N GLY A 348 -24.19 3.37 -2.53
CA GLY A 348 -24.08 2.41 -3.62
C GLY A 348 -24.89 1.13 -3.46
N VAL A 349 -25.63 0.98 -2.36
CA VAL A 349 -26.40 -0.23 -2.07
C VAL A 349 -27.48 -0.43 -3.13
N GLY A 350 -27.53 -1.64 -3.70
CA GLY A 350 -28.51 -2.04 -4.71
C GLY A 350 -28.35 -1.37 -6.08
N LYS A 351 -27.28 -0.61 -6.31
CA LYS A 351 -27.01 0.04 -7.60
C LYS A 351 -26.40 -0.95 -8.58
N GLY A 352 -27.04 -1.14 -9.73
CA GLY A 352 -26.58 -2.02 -10.81
C GLY A 352 -26.64 -3.52 -10.51
N ALA A 353 -26.98 -3.92 -9.28
CA ALA A 353 -27.00 -5.31 -8.85
C ALA A 353 -28.15 -6.07 -9.51
N SER A 354 -27.81 -6.84 -10.54
CA SER A 354 -28.66 -7.90 -11.10
C SER A 354 -27.93 -9.21 -10.89
N SER A 355 -28.37 -9.99 -9.90
CA SER A 355 -27.74 -11.25 -9.52
C SER A 355 -28.63 -12.46 -9.82
N PRO A 356 -28.05 -13.66 -10.02
CA PRO A 356 -28.83 -14.88 -10.14
C PRO A 356 -29.73 -15.11 -8.91
N PRO A 357 -30.83 -15.88 -9.02
CA PRO A 357 -31.79 -16.07 -7.93
C PRO A 357 -31.16 -16.46 -6.60
N GLU A 358 -30.11 -17.28 -6.60
CA GLU A 358 -29.37 -17.72 -5.40
C GLU A 358 -28.62 -16.60 -4.66
N PHE A 359 -28.36 -15.47 -5.32
CA PHE A 359 -27.67 -14.31 -4.75
C PHE A 359 -28.57 -13.08 -4.60
N LYS A 360 -29.83 -13.18 -5.01
CA LYS A 360 -30.80 -12.08 -5.00
C LYS A 360 -31.01 -11.46 -3.62
N ALA A 361 -30.91 -12.25 -2.56
CA ALA A 361 -31.02 -11.76 -1.19
C ALA A 361 -29.94 -10.72 -0.83
N PHE A 362 -28.75 -10.79 -1.44
CA PHE A 362 -27.67 -9.85 -1.21
C PHE A 362 -27.86 -8.50 -1.89
N GLU A 363 -28.72 -8.38 -2.90
CA GLU A 363 -28.91 -7.12 -3.66
C GLU A 363 -29.26 -5.94 -2.76
N LYS A 364 -29.96 -6.18 -1.65
CA LYS A 364 -30.34 -5.17 -0.66
C LYS A 364 -29.19 -4.65 0.20
N PHE A 365 -28.03 -5.29 0.14
CA PHE A 365 -26.85 -4.98 0.94
C PHE A 365 -25.57 -4.83 0.09
N ALA A 366 -25.66 -5.23 -1.17
CA ALA A 366 -24.56 -5.27 -2.13
C ALA A 366 -24.27 -3.89 -2.71
N THR A 367 -22.98 -3.54 -2.78
CA THR A 367 -22.47 -2.36 -3.49
C THR A 367 -21.43 -2.80 -4.50
N ARG A 368 -21.48 -2.26 -5.73
CA ARG A 368 -20.55 -2.64 -6.80
C ARG A 368 -19.09 -2.31 -6.43
N VAL A 369 -18.17 -3.19 -6.82
CA VAL A 369 -16.73 -3.09 -6.51
C VAL A 369 -15.88 -3.43 -7.75
N ALA A 370 -14.72 -2.78 -7.89
CA ALA A 370 -13.70 -3.12 -8.88
C ALA A 370 -12.41 -3.60 -8.18
N ILE A 371 -12.13 -4.90 -8.16
CA ILE A 371 -10.93 -5.47 -7.53
C ILE A 371 -9.88 -5.78 -8.60
N SER A 372 -8.70 -5.16 -8.53
CA SER A 372 -7.56 -5.49 -9.41
C SER A 372 -6.42 -6.11 -8.60
N PRO A 373 -5.48 -6.81 -9.24
CA PRO A 373 -4.23 -7.17 -8.59
C PRO A 373 -3.55 -5.90 -8.06
N LEU A 374 -3.12 -5.93 -6.80
CA LEU A 374 -2.43 -4.78 -6.21
C LEU A 374 -0.96 -4.83 -6.63
N SER A 375 -0.49 -3.77 -7.27
CA SER A 375 0.94 -3.54 -7.48
C SER A 375 1.63 -3.19 -6.16
N ALA A 376 2.96 -3.10 -6.18
CA ALA A 376 3.70 -2.55 -5.06
C ALA A 376 3.18 -1.12 -4.82
N ILE A 377 2.47 -0.94 -3.71
CA ILE A 377 1.98 0.37 -3.32
C ILE A 377 3.25 1.18 -3.01
N ILE A 378 3.37 2.39 -3.57
CA ILE A 378 4.52 3.31 -3.37
C ILE A 378 4.85 3.50 -1.87
N CYS A 379 3.88 3.21 -1.01
CA CYS A 379 3.90 3.29 0.44
C CYS A 379 4.84 2.29 1.13
N ASP A 380 5.04 1.09 0.56
CA ASP A 380 5.86 0.03 1.18
C ASP A 380 7.30 0.00 0.71
N VAL A 381 7.61 0.75 -0.35
CA VAL A 381 8.98 0.84 -0.83
C VAL A 381 9.75 1.71 0.17
N PRO A 382 10.76 1.19 0.88
CA PRO A 382 11.67 2.06 1.59
C PRO A 382 12.33 2.95 0.54
N MET A 383 12.15 4.27 0.66
CA MET A 383 12.80 5.26 -0.22
C MET A 383 14.33 5.33 0.02
N ILE A 384 14.85 4.45 0.88
CA ILE A 384 16.26 4.29 1.23
C ILE A 384 16.62 2.80 0.99
N PRO A 385 17.68 2.50 0.20
CA PRO A 385 18.06 1.13 -0.17
C PRO A 385 18.40 0.17 0.98
N ASP A 386 18.55 0.65 2.22
CA ASP A 386 19.25 -0.07 3.29
C ASP A 386 18.37 -0.99 4.15
N GLY A 387 17.04 -0.96 4.01
CA GLY A 387 16.12 -1.71 4.89
C GLY A 387 16.21 -3.24 4.78
N VAL A 388 16.72 -3.77 3.66
CA VAL A 388 16.75 -5.22 3.39
C VAL A 388 17.95 -5.89 4.07
N ASN A 389 19.08 -5.18 4.20
CA ASN A 389 20.27 -5.70 4.89
C ASN A 389 20.10 -5.72 6.42
N ASP A 390 19.24 -4.86 6.97
CA ASP A 390 19.02 -4.75 8.43
C ASP A 390 18.19 -5.92 8.98
N MET A 391 17.19 -6.42 8.22
CA MET A 391 16.40 -7.60 8.64
C MET A 391 17.24 -8.88 8.74
N ARG A 392 18.13 -9.14 7.76
CA ARG A 392 19.08 -10.27 7.83
C ARG A 392 20.11 -10.13 8.95
N ARG A 393 20.57 -8.91 9.26
CA ARG A 393 21.52 -8.66 10.35
C ARG A 393 20.93 -8.86 11.74
N ARG A 394 19.66 -8.52 11.94
CA ARG A 394 18.99 -8.62 13.26
C ARG A 394 18.78 -10.04 13.74
N GLN A 395 18.51 -11.00 12.84
CA GLN A 395 18.35 -12.42 13.21
C GLN A 395 19.67 -13.19 13.29
N ALA A 396 20.70 -12.81 12.53
CA ALA A 396 22.02 -13.45 12.60
C ALA A 396 22.75 -13.24 13.94
N GLY A 397 22.28 -12.33 14.80
CA GLY A 397 22.86 -12.07 16.13
C GLY A 397 22.36 -12.96 17.27
N ALA A 398 21.46 -13.92 17.00
CA ALA A 398 20.76 -14.68 18.04
C ALA A 398 20.95 -16.21 17.95
N THR A 399 22.19 -16.71 17.86
CA THR A 399 22.52 -18.08 18.32
C THR A 399 23.99 -18.16 18.79
N PRO A 400 24.30 -18.77 19.95
CA PRO A 400 25.66 -19.07 20.35
C PRO A 400 25.99 -20.54 20.03
N ARG A 401 26.82 -20.83 19.02
CA ARG A 401 27.45 -22.16 18.90
C ARG A 401 28.90 -22.08 18.40
N SER A 402 29.76 -22.70 19.20
CA SER A 402 31.20 -22.90 19.04
C SER A 402 31.60 -23.70 17.80
N ALA A 403 32.81 -23.37 17.29
CA ALA A 403 33.83 -24.17 16.56
C ALA A 403 33.34 -25.19 15.51
N THR A 404 33.83 -25.20 14.25
CA THR A 404 35.23 -25.41 13.84
C THR A 404 35.45 -24.96 12.38
N ALA A 405 36.73 -24.81 12.03
CA ALA A 405 37.28 -24.26 10.79
C ALA A 405 36.87 -24.95 9.47
N SER A 406 36.77 -24.17 8.38
CA SER A 406 37.67 -24.25 7.20
C SER A 406 37.17 -23.36 6.03
N ALA A 407 38.08 -22.49 5.51
CA ALA A 407 38.25 -21.92 4.15
C ALA A 407 37.02 -21.55 3.28
N ARG A 408 36.91 -20.43 2.53
CA ARG A 408 37.76 -19.30 2.07
C ARG A 408 36.80 -18.24 1.41
N PRO A 409 37.17 -16.94 1.26
CA PRO A 409 36.21 -15.83 1.31
C PRO A 409 35.98 -15.08 -0.02
N THR A 410 34.92 -14.27 -0.08
CA THR A 410 34.88 -13.03 -0.89
C THR A 410 34.17 -11.87 -0.17
N ALA A 411 34.98 -10.83 0.06
CA ALA A 411 34.79 -9.38 0.27
C ALA A 411 33.46 -8.77 0.78
N GLY A 412 33.56 -8.00 1.86
CA GLY A 412 32.56 -6.99 2.27
C GLY A 412 32.79 -6.37 3.66
N THR A 413 33.80 -5.50 3.77
CA THR A 413 34.00 -4.42 4.77
C THR A 413 33.61 -4.69 6.25
N SER A 414 34.56 -5.23 7.03
CA SER A 414 34.54 -5.12 8.50
C SER A 414 35.49 -4.00 8.95
N THR A 415 35.11 -3.31 10.02
CA THR A 415 36.00 -2.48 10.85
C THR A 415 37.17 -3.35 11.31
N THR A 416 38.27 -3.30 10.57
CA THR A 416 39.44 -4.12 10.84
C THR A 416 40.19 -3.52 12.01
N VAL A 417 40.27 -4.28 13.10
CA VAL A 417 41.32 -4.11 14.10
C VAL A 417 42.64 -4.29 13.37
N GLN A 418 43.34 -3.18 13.08
CA GLN A 418 44.56 -3.24 12.30
C GLN A 418 45.68 -3.85 13.16
N ALA A 419 46.42 -4.78 12.56
CA ALA A 419 47.51 -5.52 13.19
C ALA A 419 48.84 -5.17 12.53
N CYS A 420 49.93 -5.27 13.29
CA CYS A 420 51.28 -5.09 12.77
C CYS A 420 51.64 -6.17 11.74
N ASN A 421 52.11 -5.77 10.57
CA ASN A 421 52.52 -6.67 9.48
C ASN A 421 53.78 -7.52 9.76
N ASP A 422 54.43 -7.32 10.92
CA ASP A 422 55.59 -8.10 11.36
C ASP A 422 55.22 -9.02 12.53
N CYS A 423 54.82 -8.44 13.67
CA CYS A 423 54.56 -9.18 14.91
C CYS A 423 53.09 -9.52 15.16
N GLY A 424 52.16 -9.07 14.32
CA GLY A 424 50.73 -9.36 14.46
C GLY A 424 50.00 -8.65 15.60
N ALA A 425 50.69 -7.82 16.39
CA ALA A 425 50.08 -7.10 17.51
C ALA A 425 49.05 -6.07 17.03
N THR A 426 47.87 -6.06 17.67
CA THR A 426 46.79 -5.11 17.42
C THR A 426 46.93 -3.91 18.35
N LYS A 427 47.13 -2.73 17.79
CA LYS A 427 47.20 -1.45 18.52
C LYS A 427 46.39 -0.41 17.77
N ALA A 428 45.75 0.51 18.50
CA ALA A 428 44.94 1.58 17.89
C ALA A 428 45.80 2.49 16.99
N ASP A 429 47.04 2.78 17.39
CA ASP A 429 47.96 3.67 16.68
C ASP A 429 49.14 2.92 16.06
N LEU A 430 48.89 2.22 14.95
CA LEU A 430 49.96 1.65 14.12
C LEU A 430 50.47 2.65 13.09
N LYS A 431 51.79 2.72 12.94
CA LYS A 431 52.45 3.59 11.96
C LYS A 431 52.41 2.96 10.58
N SER A 432 51.99 3.73 9.58
CA SER A 432 51.90 3.26 8.19
C SER A 432 53.24 3.41 7.48
N CYS A 433 53.55 2.50 6.55
CA CYS A 433 54.73 2.57 5.71
C CYS A 433 54.74 3.87 4.90
N LYS A 434 55.77 4.70 5.04
CA LYS A 434 55.84 6.01 4.37
C LYS A 434 55.84 5.94 2.83
N ARG A 435 56.17 4.77 2.26
CA ARG A 435 56.26 4.62 0.79
C ARG A 435 54.94 4.22 0.16
N CYS A 436 54.26 3.21 0.70
CA CYS A 436 53.01 2.70 0.11
C CYS A 436 51.76 3.09 0.90
N GLY A 437 51.87 3.56 2.14
CA GLY A 437 50.73 3.88 3.01
C GLY A 437 49.89 2.68 3.48
N LEU A 438 50.06 1.50 2.89
CA LEU A 438 49.19 0.34 3.08
C LEU A 438 49.61 -0.59 4.22
N ALA A 439 50.91 -0.86 4.39
CA ALA A 439 51.39 -1.73 5.47
C ALA A 439 51.52 -0.96 6.80
N LYS A 440 51.14 -1.59 7.91
CA LYS A 440 51.14 -0.97 9.24
C LYS A 440 52.05 -1.70 10.23
N TYR A 441 52.78 -0.94 11.04
CA TYR A 441 53.79 -1.46 11.97
C TYR A 441 53.70 -0.80 13.34
N CYS A 442 54.04 -1.53 14.40
CA CYS A 442 54.13 -0.97 15.74
C CYS A 442 55.21 0.12 15.84
N ASN A 443 56.36 -0.10 15.19
CA ASN A 443 57.50 0.80 15.19
C ASN A 443 58.40 0.53 13.96
N HIS A 444 59.48 1.32 13.86
CA HIS A 444 60.45 1.22 12.77
C HIS A 444 61.22 -0.12 12.76
N ASP A 445 61.39 -0.76 13.91
CA ASP A 445 62.09 -2.05 14.00
C ASP A 445 61.26 -3.17 13.39
N CYS A 446 59.96 -3.23 13.69
CA CYS A 446 59.02 -4.13 13.01
C CYS A 446 58.98 -3.88 11.48
N GLN A 447 59.07 -2.62 11.05
CA GLN A 447 59.13 -2.30 9.62
C GLN A 447 60.44 -2.81 8.97
N LYS A 448 61.59 -2.68 9.66
CA LYS A 448 62.88 -3.18 9.18
C LYS A 448 62.92 -4.70 9.08
N THR A 449 62.40 -5.41 10.09
CA THR A 449 62.35 -6.88 10.10
C THR A 449 61.48 -7.41 8.96
N ALA A 450 60.30 -6.82 8.76
CA ALA A 450 59.41 -7.16 7.65
C ALA A 450 59.85 -6.57 6.29
N TRP A 451 60.92 -5.78 6.21
CA TRP A 451 61.29 -5.09 4.97
C TRP A 451 61.69 -6.06 3.84
N LYS A 452 62.35 -7.17 4.16
CA LYS A 452 62.79 -8.16 3.15
C LYS A 452 61.61 -8.79 2.41
N THR A 453 60.50 -9.01 3.11
CA THR A 453 59.26 -9.54 2.52
C THR A 453 58.41 -8.42 1.95
N HIS A 454 58.21 -7.33 2.69
CA HIS A 454 57.37 -6.20 2.27
C HIS A 454 57.90 -5.46 1.02
N LYS A 455 59.22 -5.32 0.85
CA LYS A 455 59.81 -4.56 -0.27
C LYS A 455 59.35 -5.06 -1.65
N LYS A 456 59.01 -6.36 -1.78
CA LYS A 456 58.53 -6.95 -3.04
C LYS A 456 57.13 -6.45 -3.44
N GLU A 457 56.34 -6.05 -2.45
CA GLU A 457 54.94 -5.63 -2.62
C GLU A 457 54.75 -4.12 -2.35
N CYS A 458 55.81 -3.43 -1.91
CA CYS A 458 55.80 -2.01 -1.58
C CYS A 458 55.83 -1.15 -2.85
N LYS A 459 54.66 -0.86 -3.43
CA LYS A 459 54.47 0.11 -4.53
C LYS A 459 54.15 1.49 -3.96
N ALA A 460 54.80 2.52 -4.49
CA ALA A 460 54.45 3.90 -4.12
C ALA A 460 53.01 4.20 -4.59
N VAL A 461 52.24 4.88 -3.75
CA VAL A 461 50.89 5.36 -4.07
C VAL A 461 50.98 6.77 -4.65
#